data_AF-A0A517PW87-F1
#
_entry.id   AF-A0A517PW87-F1
#
_cell.length_a   1.000
_cell.length_b   1.000
_cell.length_c   1.000
_cell.angle_alpha   90.00
_cell.angle_beta   90.00
_cell.angle_gamma   90.00
#
_symmetry.space_group_name_H-M   'P 1'
#
loop_
_entity.id
_entity.type
_entity.pdbx_description
1 polymer ?
#
loop_
_entity_poly.entity_id
_entity_poly.type
_entity_poly.pdbx_seq_one_letter_code
_entity_poly.pdbx_strand_id
1 'polypeptide(L)'
;MEKPTLPITLTLILLTGAGCSSDENSRVAELATRQLERQAEQNQRMTELQQEVASGSRELVEADARSRQEMVTLQREMQTERNEIGYQRDQLEAERREIADSRNRDPIIAAAITRVTMVVVSLLPLLICWLLLRQKIEPANDQQMTELLLDDLVSAEPWLMPPANTNPDKPRLTDFPQPPDPDDPTERST
;
A
#
# COMPACT_ATOMS: atom_id res chain seq x y z
N MET A 1 16.33 102.98 66.05
CA MET A 1 16.72 101.56 66.26
C MET A 1 17.08 100.97 64.90
N GLU A 2 18.29 101.26 64.43
CA GLU A 2 18.77 100.77 63.13
C GLU A 2 19.31 99.35 63.30
N LYS A 3 18.70 98.39 62.57
CA LYS A 3 19.01 96.96 62.70
C LYS A 3 20.39 96.67 62.08
N PRO A 4 21.33 96.03 62.80
CA PRO A 4 22.65 95.66 62.27
C PRO A 4 22.59 94.50 61.25
N THR A 5 21.41 94.06 60.84
CA THR A 5 21.22 92.99 59.84
C THR A 5 21.59 93.44 58.42
N LEU A 6 21.43 94.72 58.11
CA LEU A 6 21.69 95.28 56.77
C LEU A 6 23.17 95.21 56.34
N PRO A 7 24.15 95.65 57.17
CA PRO A 7 25.56 95.54 56.79
C PRO A 7 26.02 94.07 56.70
N ILE A 8 25.47 93.18 57.52
CA ILE A 8 25.83 91.75 57.54
C ILE A 8 25.29 91.04 56.29
N THR A 9 24.03 91.30 55.90
CA THR A 9 23.49 90.73 54.65
C THR A 9 24.21 91.30 53.42
N LEU A 10 24.56 92.59 53.43
CA LEU A 10 25.31 93.21 52.35
C LEU A 10 26.72 92.63 52.22
N THR A 11 27.43 92.44 53.34
CA THR A 11 28.77 91.83 53.34
C THR A 11 28.75 90.36 52.94
N LEU A 12 27.73 89.60 53.34
CA LEU A 12 27.57 88.20 52.91
C LEU A 12 27.32 88.10 51.39
N ILE A 13 26.48 88.98 50.83
CA ILE A 13 26.23 89.06 49.38
C ILE A 13 27.48 89.55 48.63
N LEU A 14 28.24 90.47 49.21
CA LEU A 14 29.49 90.94 48.62
C LEU A 14 30.57 89.85 48.63
N LEU A 15 30.64 89.04 49.70
CA LEU A 15 31.60 87.93 49.80
C LEU A 15 31.28 86.80 48.81
N THR A 16 29.99 86.49 48.59
CA THR A 16 29.60 85.50 47.58
C THR A 16 29.71 86.04 46.15
N GLY A 17 29.49 87.34 45.94
CA GLY A 17 29.69 88.00 44.65
C GLY A 17 31.15 88.20 44.27
N ALA A 18 32.05 88.44 45.22
CA ALA A 18 33.48 88.65 44.98
C ALA A 18 34.25 87.36 44.61
N GLY A 19 33.68 86.19 44.90
CA GLY A 19 34.19 84.90 44.43
C GLY A 19 33.93 84.64 42.93
N CYS A 20 32.98 85.35 42.31
CA CYS A 20 32.81 85.38 40.86
C CYS A 20 33.88 86.29 40.23
N SER A 21 35.14 85.89 40.34
CA SER A 21 36.18 86.51 39.52
C SER A 21 35.83 86.24 38.04
N SER A 22 35.90 87.29 37.21
CA SER A 22 35.59 87.18 35.78
C SER A 22 36.46 86.15 35.03
N ASP A 23 37.57 85.73 35.65
CA ASP A 23 38.53 84.74 35.14
C ASP A 23 38.08 83.28 35.37
N GLU A 24 37.39 82.99 36.48
CA GLU A 24 36.91 81.63 36.76
C GLU A 24 35.67 81.28 35.92
N ASN A 25 34.77 82.25 35.74
CA ASN A 25 33.59 82.08 34.90
C ASN A 25 33.95 81.92 33.41
N SER A 26 34.98 82.63 32.92
CA SER A 26 35.44 82.47 31.54
C SER A 26 36.07 81.09 31.31
N ARG A 27 36.82 80.56 32.28
CA ARG A 27 37.41 79.21 32.22
C ARG A 27 36.36 78.11 32.23
N VAL A 28 35.29 78.24 33.03
CA VAL A 28 34.17 77.29 33.04
C VAL A 28 33.39 77.35 31.74
N ALA A 29 33.16 78.55 31.19
CA ALA A 29 32.53 78.71 29.88
C ALA A 29 33.36 78.07 28.76
N GLU A 30 34.69 78.23 28.78
CA GLU A 30 35.61 77.60 27.82
C GLU A 30 35.66 76.07 27.96
N LEU A 31 35.58 75.54 29.19
CA LEU A 31 35.47 74.10 29.41
C LEU A 31 34.13 73.54 28.92
N ALA A 32 33.03 74.27 29.12
CA ALA A 32 31.71 73.91 28.63
C ALA A 32 31.66 73.88 27.10
N THR A 33 32.24 74.89 26.42
CA THR A 33 32.30 74.90 24.95
C THR A 33 33.14 73.74 24.41
N ARG A 34 34.29 73.43 25.03
CA ARG A 34 35.10 72.26 24.66
C ARG A 34 34.37 70.92 24.85
N GLN A 35 33.53 70.80 25.88
CA GLN A 35 32.73 69.59 26.07
C GLN A 35 31.61 69.46 25.04
N LEU A 36 30.94 70.57 24.69
CA LEU A 36 29.93 70.60 23.65
C LEU A 36 30.50 70.22 22.28
N GLU A 37 31.71 70.69 21.96
CA GLU A 37 32.39 70.37 20.70
C GLU A 37 32.72 68.87 20.61
N ARG A 38 33.27 68.26 21.68
CA ARG A 38 33.51 66.82 21.74
C ARG A 38 32.22 66.00 21.73
N GLN A 39 31.17 66.49 22.38
CA GLN A 39 29.87 65.82 22.39
C GLN A 39 29.22 65.87 21.01
N ALA A 40 29.38 66.96 20.27
CA ALA A 40 28.91 67.06 18.89
C ALA A 40 29.62 66.07 17.98
N GLU A 41 30.95 65.94 18.08
CA GLU A 41 31.73 64.94 17.35
C GLU A 41 31.31 63.50 17.71
N GLN A 42 31.09 63.22 18.99
CA GLN A 42 30.59 61.91 19.44
C GLN A 42 29.18 61.63 18.95
N ASN A 43 28.31 62.63 18.92
CA ASN A 43 26.94 62.50 18.45
C ASN A 43 26.90 62.23 16.94
N GLN A 44 27.80 62.83 16.16
CA GLN A 44 27.94 62.52 14.74
C GLN A 44 28.32 61.05 14.51
N ARG A 45 29.38 60.57 15.17
CA ARG A 45 29.80 59.15 15.06
C ARG A 45 28.74 58.18 15.57
N MET A 46 28.03 58.56 16.63
CA MET A 46 26.92 57.77 17.16
C MET A 46 25.77 57.67 16.15
N THR A 47 25.47 58.76 15.45
CA THR A 47 24.42 58.77 14.41
C THR A 47 24.79 57.87 13.23
N GLU A 48 26.05 57.90 12.79
CA GLU A 48 26.56 57.03 11.73
C GLU A 48 26.46 55.55 12.11
N LEU A 49 26.90 55.18 13.31
CA LEU A 49 26.80 53.80 13.81
C LEU A 49 25.35 53.35 13.99
N GLN A 50 24.47 54.22 14.52
CA GLN A 50 23.05 53.91 14.64
C GLN A 50 22.42 53.69 13.26
N GLN A 51 22.80 54.48 12.26
CA GLN A 51 22.33 54.32 10.90
C GLN A 51 22.79 52.98 10.31
N GLU A 52 24.07 52.62 10.48
CA GLU A 52 24.63 51.35 10.02
C GLU A 52 23.94 50.15 10.69
N VAL A 53 23.77 50.20 12.02
CA VAL A 53 23.06 49.16 12.78
C VAL A 53 21.60 49.08 12.37
N ALA A 54 20.92 50.20 12.14
CA ALA A 54 19.54 50.21 11.69
C ALA A 54 19.41 49.62 10.28
N SER A 55 20.32 49.95 9.35
CA SER A 55 20.33 49.35 8.01
C SER A 55 20.65 47.85 8.05
N GLY A 56 21.65 47.44 8.82
CA GLY A 56 22.01 46.03 8.96
C GLY A 56 20.91 45.22 9.64
N SER A 57 20.29 45.76 10.69
CA SER A 57 19.14 45.12 11.36
C SER A 57 17.95 44.98 10.42
N ARG A 58 17.69 45.98 9.57
CA ARG A 58 16.62 45.93 8.58
C ARG A 58 16.87 44.82 7.55
N GLU A 59 18.08 44.72 7.02
CA GLU A 59 18.45 43.67 6.06
C GLU A 59 18.29 42.27 6.68
N LEU A 60 18.75 42.09 7.92
CA LEU A 60 18.60 40.83 8.65
C LEU A 60 17.13 40.47 8.87
N VAL A 61 16.29 41.43 9.24
CA VAL A 61 14.85 41.20 9.44
C VAL A 61 14.15 40.87 8.12
N GLU A 62 14.51 41.56 7.03
CA GLU A 62 13.97 41.24 5.70
C GLU A 62 14.39 39.85 5.23
N ALA A 63 15.64 39.44 5.49
CA ALA A 63 16.13 38.10 5.21
C ALA A 63 15.44 37.02 6.07
N ASP A 64 15.28 37.26 7.38
CA ASP A 64 14.57 36.35 8.28
C ASP A 64 13.10 36.21 7.88
N ALA A 65 12.43 37.32 7.53
CA ALA A 65 11.05 37.29 7.06
C ALA A 65 10.89 36.46 5.79
N ARG A 66 11.81 36.60 4.82
CA ARG A 66 11.82 35.76 3.60
C ARG A 66 12.07 34.29 3.93
N SER A 67 13.05 33.99 4.77
CA SER A 67 13.36 32.62 5.17
C SER A 67 12.18 31.94 5.87
N ARG A 68 11.48 32.65 6.76
CA ARG A 68 10.25 32.14 7.39
C ARG A 68 9.15 31.88 6.39
N GLN A 69 8.98 32.76 5.40
CA GLN A 69 7.99 32.58 4.34
C GLN A 69 8.30 31.33 3.52
N GLU A 70 9.55 31.15 3.08
CA GLU A 70 10.01 29.95 2.36
C GLU A 70 9.84 28.68 3.19
N MET A 71 10.14 28.73 4.49
CA MET A 71 9.95 27.58 5.37
C MET A 71 8.47 27.19 5.48
N VAL A 72 7.57 28.16 5.56
CA VAL A 72 6.12 27.90 5.56
C VAL A 72 5.64 27.32 4.23
N THR A 73 6.14 27.80 3.09
CA THR A 73 5.77 27.24 1.79
C THR A 73 6.25 25.79 1.65
N LEU A 74 7.50 25.51 2.01
CA LEU A 74 8.06 24.15 1.98
C LEU A 74 7.32 23.20 2.92
N GLN A 75 6.96 23.65 4.13
CA GLN A 75 6.16 22.83 5.05
C GLN A 75 4.78 22.50 4.47
N ARG A 76 4.14 23.47 3.79
CA ARG A 76 2.85 23.25 3.14
C ARG A 76 2.94 22.28 1.97
N GLU A 77 3.98 22.41 1.16
CA GLU A 77 4.26 21.49 0.05
C GLU A 77 4.51 20.07 0.57
N MET A 78 5.38 19.90 1.57
CA MET A 78 5.62 18.59 2.20
C MET A 78 4.37 17.99 2.81
N GLN A 79 3.50 18.79 3.44
CA GLN A 79 2.25 18.28 3.99
C GLN A 79 1.29 17.82 2.89
N THR A 80 1.27 18.53 1.76
CA THR A 80 0.45 18.16 0.60
C THR A 80 0.95 16.86 -0.03
N GLU A 81 2.26 16.75 -0.24
CA GLU A 81 2.89 15.54 -0.78
C GLU A 81 2.65 14.33 0.14
N ARG A 82 2.81 14.50 1.47
CA ARG A 82 2.51 13.44 2.45
C ARG A 82 1.06 12.97 2.38
N ASN A 83 0.12 13.90 2.23
CA ASN A 83 -1.30 13.55 2.09
C ASN A 83 -1.55 12.77 0.79
N GLU A 84 -0.92 13.19 -0.32
CA GLU A 84 -1.04 12.50 -1.60
C GLU A 84 -0.47 11.08 -1.54
N ILE A 85 0.73 10.93 -0.95
CA ILE A 85 1.35 9.62 -0.72
C ILE A 85 0.46 8.75 0.17
N GLY A 86 -0.17 9.34 1.20
CA GLY A 86 -1.14 8.64 2.05
C GLY A 86 -2.31 8.09 1.25
N TYR A 87 -2.91 8.91 0.39
CA TYR A 87 -4.01 8.49 -0.48
C TYR A 87 -3.59 7.39 -1.46
N GLN A 88 -2.45 7.55 -2.13
CA GLN A 88 -1.91 6.54 -3.05
C GLN A 88 -1.62 5.22 -2.33
N ARG A 89 -1.08 5.29 -1.11
CA ARG A 89 -0.83 4.11 -0.28
C ARG A 89 -2.11 3.41 0.11
N ASP A 90 -3.13 4.14 0.55
CA ASP A 90 -4.42 3.58 0.94
C ASP A 90 -5.10 2.89 -0.25
N GLN A 91 -5.01 3.49 -1.45
CA GLN A 91 -5.48 2.88 -2.69
C GLN A 91 -4.75 1.57 -2.99
N LEU A 92 -3.42 1.56 -2.92
CA LEU A 92 -2.62 0.35 -3.13
C LEU A 92 -2.89 -0.73 -2.08
N GLU A 93 -3.12 -0.34 -0.82
CA GLU A 93 -3.49 -1.29 0.23
C GLU A 93 -4.88 -1.88 -0.02
N ALA A 94 -5.84 -1.09 -0.51
CA ALA A 94 -7.16 -1.56 -0.91
C ALA A 94 -7.08 -2.56 -2.08
N GLU A 95 -6.33 -2.22 -3.13
CA GLU A 95 -6.11 -3.10 -4.28
C GLU A 95 -5.42 -4.40 -3.87
N ARG A 96 -4.41 -4.34 -2.99
CA ARG A 96 -3.74 -5.54 -2.46
C ARG A 96 -4.71 -6.43 -1.68
N ARG A 97 -5.62 -5.84 -0.89
CA ARG A 97 -6.64 -6.61 -0.16
C ARG A 97 -7.63 -7.26 -1.12
N GLU A 98 -8.05 -6.55 -2.17
CA GLU A 98 -8.93 -7.11 -3.20
C GLU A 98 -8.29 -8.28 -3.95
N ILE A 99 -7.01 -8.14 -4.34
CA ILE A 99 -6.26 -9.22 -5.00
C ILE A 99 -6.07 -10.42 -4.07
N ALA A 100 -5.85 -10.18 -2.77
CA ALA A 100 -5.75 -11.26 -1.79
C ALA A 100 -7.09 -12.01 -1.63
N ASP A 101 -8.21 -11.29 -1.61
CA ASP A 101 -9.55 -11.88 -1.53
C ASP A 101 -9.89 -12.69 -2.79
N SER A 102 -9.62 -12.14 -3.99
CA SER A 102 -9.88 -12.83 -5.25
C SER A 102 -9.08 -14.14 -5.37
N ARG A 103 -7.79 -14.11 -5.03
CA ARG A 103 -6.94 -15.32 -5.00
C ARG A 103 -7.40 -16.38 -4.02
N ASN A 104 -8.09 -16.01 -2.95
CA ASN A 104 -8.63 -16.99 -2.01
C ASN A 104 -9.92 -17.64 -2.55
N ARG A 105 -10.70 -16.92 -3.35
CA ARG A 105 -11.98 -17.40 -3.92
C ARG A 105 -11.80 -18.24 -5.18
N ASP A 106 -10.84 -17.90 -6.03
CA ASP A 106 -10.54 -18.63 -7.28
C ASP A 106 -10.34 -20.15 -7.08
N PRO A 107 -9.50 -20.62 -6.12
CA PRO A 107 -9.30 -22.06 -5.90
C PRO A 107 -10.56 -22.74 -5.35
N ILE A 108 -11.38 -22.02 -4.57
CA ILE A 108 -12.63 -22.56 -4.03
C ILE A 108 -13.64 -22.82 -5.15
N ILE A 109 -13.79 -21.85 -6.07
CA ILE A 109 -14.70 -21.97 -7.21
C ILE A 109 -14.23 -23.07 -8.16
N ALA A 110 -12.93 -23.11 -8.48
CA ALA A 110 -12.35 -24.13 -9.33
C ALA A 110 -12.56 -25.54 -8.74
N ALA A 111 -12.27 -25.73 -7.45
CA ALA A 111 -12.46 -27.01 -6.77
C ALA A 111 -13.94 -27.43 -6.71
N ALA A 112 -14.86 -26.48 -6.52
CA ALA A 112 -16.30 -26.75 -6.52
C ALA A 112 -16.77 -27.26 -7.88
N ILE A 113 -16.35 -26.61 -8.97
CA ILE A 113 -16.69 -27.04 -10.34
C ILE A 113 -16.16 -28.44 -10.61
N THR A 114 -14.89 -28.72 -10.29
CA THR A 114 -14.31 -30.07 -10.50
C THR A 114 -15.07 -31.15 -9.75
N ARG A 115 -15.46 -30.89 -8.49
CA ARG A 115 -16.24 -31.84 -7.69
C ARG A 115 -17.62 -32.09 -8.28
N VAL A 116 -18.32 -31.05 -8.71
CA VAL A 116 -19.63 -31.17 -9.36
C VAL A 116 -19.52 -31.99 -10.64
N THR A 117 -18.51 -31.73 -11.48
CA THR A 117 -18.29 -32.50 -12.71
C THR A 117 -18.03 -33.98 -12.42
N MET A 118 -17.23 -34.32 -11.41
CA MET A 118 -17.03 -35.73 -11.02
C MET A 118 -18.34 -36.41 -10.58
N VAL A 119 -19.16 -35.73 -9.79
CA VAL A 119 -20.46 -36.25 -9.34
C VAL A 119 -21.40 -36.44 -10.53
N VAL A 120 -21.43 -35.50 -11.48
CA VAL A 120 -22.24 -35.62 -12.69
C VAL A 120 -21.75 -36.78 -13.56
N VAL A 121 -20.45 -36.88 -13.78
CA VAL A 121 -19.84 -37.96 -14.59
C VAL A 121 -20.10 -39.34 -13.98
N SER A 122 -20.14 -39.46 -12.65
CA SER A 122 -20.44 -40.74 -11.98
C SER A 122 -21.93 -41.06 -11.90
N LEU A 123 -22.79 -40.04 -11.77
CA LEU A 123 -24.25 -40.23 -11.78
C LEU A 123 -24.80 -40.55 -13.17
N LEU A 124 -24.19 -40.03 -14.22
CA LEU A 124 -24.64 -40.21 -15.60
C LEU A 124 -24.76 -41.68 -16.02
N PRO A 125 -23.75 -42.56 -15.83
CA PRO A 125 -23.89 -43.98 -16.14
C PRO A 125 -24.92 -44.67 -15.24
N LEU A 126 -25.04 -44.26 -13.97
CA LEU A 126 -26.06 -44.79 -13.05
C LEU A 126 -27.48 -44.46 -13.52
N LEU A 127 -27.71 -43.23 -14.00
CA LEU A 127 -28.99 -42.81 -14.57
C LEU A 127 -29.32 -43.55 -15.85
N ILE A 128 -28.32 -43.82 -16.70
CA ILE A 128 -28.51 -44.64 -17.91
C ILE A 128 -28.92 -46.06 -17.53
N CYS A 129 -28.22 -46.70 -16.59
CA CYS A 129 -28.58 -48.04 -16.10
C CYS A 129 -29.98 -48.05 -15.50
N TRP A 130 -30.33 -47.02 -14.71
CA TRP A 130 -31.66 -46.88 -14.13
C TRP A 130 -32.75 -46.72 -15.20
N LEU A 131 -32.52 -45.89 -16.22
CA LEU A 131 -33.44 -45.72 -17.34
C LEU A 131 -33.66 -47.02 -18.10
N LEU A 132 -32.59 -47.78 -18.40
CA LEU A 132 -32.67 -49.08 -19.05
C LEU A 132 -33.46 -50.09 -18.20
N LEU A 133 -33.26 -50.12 -16.88
CA LEU A 133 -34.01 -51.00 -15.98
C LEU A 133 -35.48 -50.61 -15.88
N ARG A 134 -35.78 -49.31 -15.95
CA ARG A 134 -37.15 -48.77 -15.88
C ARG A 134 -37.91 -48.94 -17.18
N GLN A 135 -37.19 -49.04 -18.30
CA GLN A 135 -37.72 -49.46 -19.58
C GLN A 135 -38.11 -50.93 -19.42
N LYS A 136 -39.33 -51.17 -18.94
CA LYS A 136 -39.94 -52.50 -18.99
C LYS A 136 -39.85 -52.93 -20.45
N ILE A 137 -39.03 -53.93 -20.70
CA ILE A 137 -39.03 -54.66 -21.95
C ILE A 137 -40.46 -55.21 -22.04
N GLU A 138 -41.28 -54.56 -22.87
CA GLU A 138 -42.57 -55.11 -23.24
C GLU A 138 -42.26 -56.53 -23.71
N PRO A 139 -42.78 -57.60 -23.07
CA PRO A 139 -42.48 -58.94 -23.51
C PRO A 139 -42.93 -59.00 -24.97
N ALA A 140 -41.96 -59.17 -25.87
CA ALA A 140 -42.25 -59.34 -27.28
C ALA A 140 -43.29 -60.44 -27.36
N ASN A 141 -44.45 -60.11 -27.94
CA ASN A 141 -45.62 -60.97 -27.97
C ASN A 141 -45.17 -62.41 -28.28
N ASP A 142 -45.45 -63.37 -27.41
CA ASP A 142 -44.89 -64.73 -27.52
C ASP A 142 -45.11 -65.32 -28.92
N GLN A 143 -46.20 -64.94 -29.60
CA GLN A 143 -46.46 -65.25 -31.01
C GLN A 143 -45.41 -64.71 -31.98
N GLN A 144 -44.97 -63.46 -31.86
CA GLN A 144 -43.95 -62.87 -32.73
C GLN A 144 -42.57 -63.48 -32.47
N MET A 145 -42.24 -63.80 -31.21
CA MET A 145 -41.01 -64.51 -30.87
C MET A 145 -41.04 -65.94 -31.46
N THR A 146 -42.18 -66.62 -31.36
CA THR A 146 -42.37 -67.96 -31.91
C THR A 146 -42.31 -67.94 -33.43
N GLU A 147 -42.90 -66.95 -34.10
CA GLU A 147 -42.83 -66.80 -35.56
C GLU A 147 -41.41 -66.49 -36.03
N LEU A 148 -40.67 -65.62 -35.34
CA LEU A 148 -39.27 -65.33 -35.69
C LEU A 148 -38.37 -66.57 -35.51
N LEU A 149 -38.60 -67.37 -34.46
CA LEU A 149 -37.87 -68.62 -34.23
C LEU A 149 -38.28 -69.71 -35.23
N LEU A 150 -39.56 -69.75 -35.65
CA LEU A 150 -40.01 -70.66 -36.71
C LEU A 150 -39.41 -70.26 -38.07
N ASP A 151 -39.31 -68.96 -38.34
CA ASP A 151 -38.74 -68.40 -39.57
C ASP A 151 -37.23 -68.68 -39.65
N ASP A 152 -36.48 -68.50 -38.56
CA ASP A 152 -35.05 -68.85 -38.51
C ASP A 152 -34.82 -70.38 -38.59
N LEU A 153 -35.72 -71.19 -38.05
CA LEU A 153 -35.66 -72.66 -38.12
C LEU A 153 -35.97 -73.21 -39.52
N VAL A 154 -36.85 -72.54 -40.26
CA VAL A 154 -37.26 -72.93 -41.63
C VAL A 154 -36.35 -72.30 -42.69
N SER A 155 -35.60 -71.25 -42.33
CA SER A 155 -34.63 -70.60 -43.20
C SER A 155 -33.52 -71.56 -43.63
N ALA A 156 -33.11 -71.44 -44.90
CA ALA A 156 -32.08 -72.29 -45.50
C ALA A 156 -30.67 -72.07 -44.89
N GLU A 157 -30.49 -70.99 -44.12
CA GLU A 157 -29.23 -70.63 -43.48
C GLU A 157 -29.50 -70.07 -42.07
N PRO A 158 -29.66 -70.93 -41.05
CA PRO A 158 -29.97 -70.49 -39.69
C PRO A 158 -28.77 -69.78 -39.07
N TRP A 159 -28.95 -68.54 -38.61
CA TRP A 159 -27.87 -67.74 -38.02
C TRP A 159 -27.62 -68.07 -36.55
N LEU A 160 -28.64 -68.58 -35.83
CA LEU A 160 -28.54 -68.91 -34.40
C LEU A 160 -28.13 -70.36 -34.12
N MET A 161 -28.12 -71.26 -35.11
CA MET A 161 -27.70 -72.64 -34.91
C MET A 161 -26.29 -72.91 -35.43
N PRO A 162 -25.47 -73.70 -34.71
CA PRO A 162 -24.19 -74.16 -35.23
C PRO A 162 -24.40 -74.94 -36.54
N PRO A 163 -23.55 -74.77 -37.56
CA PRO A 163 -23.71 -75.46 -38.84
C PRO A 163 -23.65 -76.98 -38.64
N ALA A 164 -24.70 -77.68 -39.06
CA ALA A 164 -24.84 -79.13 -38.91
C ALA A 164 -23.79 -79.96 -39.68
N ASN A 165 -22.97 -79.33 -40.54
CA ASN A 165 -21.85 -79.99 -41.19
C ASN A 165 -20.57 -79.87 -40.36
N THR A 166 -20.58 -80.45 -39.17
CA THR A 166 -19.35 -80.77 -38.46
C THR A 166 -19.07 -82.26 -38.67
N ASN A 167 -18.19 -82.57 -39.63
CA ASN A 167 -17.67 -83.90 -39.89
C ASN A 167 -17.21 -84.56 -38.57
N PRO A 168 -17.76 -85.73 -38.16
CA PRO A 168 -17.49 -86.33 -36.85
C PRO A 168 -16.05 -86.85 -36.67
N ASP A 169 -15.20 -86.84 -37.71
CA ASP A 169 -13.86 -87.44 -37.67
C ASP A 169 -12.69 -86.46 -37.38
N LYS A 170 -12.96 -85.26 -36.85
CA LYS A 170 -11.88 -84.45 -36.26
C LYS A 170 -11.86 -84.62 -34.74
N PRO A 171 -10.85 -85.32 -34.16
CA PRO A 171 -10.67 -85.26 -32.72
C PRO A 171 -10.44 -83.80 -32.35
N ARG A 172 -11.35 -83.24 -31.55
CA ARG A 172 -11.12 -81.98 -30.86
C ARG A 172 -9.92 -82.22 -29.95
N LEU A 173 -8.79 -81.66 -30.36
CA LEU A 173 -7.58 -81.60 -29.57
C LEU A 173 -7.95 -81.05 -28.20
N THR A 174 -7.71 -81.87 -27.18
CA THR A 174 -7.61 -81.46 -25.79
C THR A 174 -6.74 -80.23 -25.68
N ASP A 175 -7.30 -79.14 -25.13
CA ASP A 175 -6.52 -78.19 -24.36
C ASP A 175 -7.26 -77.96 -23.05
N PHE A 176 -6.97 -78.85 -22.10
CA PHE A 176 -7.20 -78.59 -20.69
C PHE A 176 -6.31 -77.42 -20.26
N PRO A 177 -6.69 -76.66 -19.22
CA PRO A 177 -5.82 -75.64 -18.65
C PRO A 177 -4.51 -76.28 -18.19
N GLN A 178 -3.40 -75.85 -18.79
CA GLN A 178 -2.06 -76.24 -18.39
C GLN A 178 -1.80 -75.83 -16.93
N PRO A 179 -1.43 -76.77 -16.03
CA PRO A 179 -0.98 -76.41 -14.68
C PRO A 179 0.38 -75.71 -14.74
N PRO A 180 0.70 -74.83 -13.77
CA PRO A 180 1.84 -73.94 -13.84
C PRO A 180 3.16 -74.72 -13.76
N ASP A 181 4.09 -74.38 -14.65
CA ASP A 181 5.44 -74.95 -14.69
C ASP A 181 6.25 -74.40 -13.51
N PRO A 182 6.78 -75.25 -12.62
CA PRO A 182 7.71 -74.87 -11.59
C PRO A 182 9.11 -75.21 -12.08
N ASP A 183 9.77 -74.31 -12.78
CA ASP A 183 11.22 -74.07 -12.69
C ASP A 183 11.70 -73.07 -13.74
N ASP A 184 12.60 -72.20 -13.29
CA ASP A 184 13.62 -71.46 -14.04
C ASP A 184 13.33 -69.99 -14.42
N PRO A 185 14.36 -69.11 -14.42
CA PRO A 185 14.89 -68.51 -13.21
C PRO A 185 14.95 -66.98 -13.31
N THR A 186 15.22 -66.33 -12.18
CA THR A 186 15.69 -64.95 -12.07
C THR A 186 16.66 -64.52 -13.18
N GLU A 187 16.30 -63.51 -13.97
CA GLU A 187 17.27 -62.52 -14.48
C GLU A 187 16.72 -61.08 -14.44
N ARG A 188 17.22 -60.39 -13.42
CA ARG A 188 17.58 -58.97 -13.30
C ARG A 188 17.74 -58.24 -14.65
N SER A 189 17.08 -57.09 -14.80
CA SER A 189 17.80 -55.88 -15.22
C SER A 189 17.21 -54.64 -14.55
N THR A 190 18.05 -54.08 -13.70
CA THR A 190 18.16 -52.65 -13.42
C THR A 190 18.31 -51.84 -14.70
#